data_AF-A0A9E0PYX1-F1
#
_entry.id   AF-A0A9E0PYX1-F1
#
_cell.length_a   1.000
_cell.length_b   1.000
_cell.length_c   1.000
_cell.angle_alpha   90.00
_cell.angle_beta   90.00
_cell.angle_gamma   90.00
#
_symmetry.space_group_name_H-M   'P 1'
#
loop_
_entity.id
_entity.type
_entity.pdbx_description
1 polymer ?
#
loop_
_entity_poly.entity_id
_entity_poly.type
_entity_poly.pdbx_seq_one_letter_code
_entity_poly.pdbx_strand_id
1 'polypeptide(L)'
;ALMTAVYSESLFGDPGLLAPAISTQSSYAATLLTALDLPWVADTHQRDGPGVRAQIDARLRVTLIGAALPFSVIHGQGEARLAAALAAVRSMLHPARADESGPRWRWKCATCDGDPGLRMAQGLVAAA
;
A
#
# COMPACT_ATOMS: atom_id res chain seq x y z
N ALA A 1 7.64 7.00 -13.59
CA ALA A 1 7.90 8.38 -13.09
C ALA A 1 8.11 8.40 -11.57
N LEU A 2 7.14 7.96 -10.76
CA LEU A 2 7.21 8.11 -9.29
C LEU A 2 8.43 7.48 -8.62
N MET A 3 8.78 6.23 -8.97
CA MET A 3 9.98 5.59 -8.42
C MET A 3 11.26 6.38 -8.73
N THR A 4 11.41 6.88 -9.95
CA THR A 4 12.55 7.72 -10.35
C THR A 4 12.63 8.99 -9.51
N ALA A 5 11.49 9.66 -9.28
CA ALA A 5 11.46 10.86 -8.45
C ALA A 5 11.83 10.57 -6.99
N VAL A 6 11.35 9.46 -6.41
CA VAL A 6 11.71 9.02 -5.06
C VAL A 6 13.21 8.73 -4.93
N TYR A 7 13.80 8.05 -5.92
CA TYR A 7 15.25 7.83 -5.94
C TYR A 7 16.04 9.13 -6.13
N SER A 8 15.56 10.04 -6.99
CA SER A 8 16.21 11.34 -7.19
C SER A 8 16.27 12.15 -5.90
N GLU A 9 15.16 12.21 -5.16
CA GLU A 9 15.11 12.85 -3.85
C GLU A 9 16.05 12.16 -2.86
N SER A 10 16.05 10.83 -2.82
CA SER A 10 16.82 10.06 -1.83
C SER A 10 18.33 10.06 -2.08
N LEU A 11 18.78 10.05 -3.33
CA LEU A 11 20.19 9.98 -3.71
C LEU A 11 20.83 11.35 -3.91
N PHE A 12 20.07 12.32 -4.45
CA PHE A 12 20.61 13.62 -4.84
C PHE A 12 19.98 14.79 -4.08
N GLY A 13 19.00 14.54 -3.22
CA GLY A 13 18.26 15.61 -2.53
C GLY A 13 17.43 16.47 -3.49
N ASP A 14 17.10 15.96 -4.68
CA ASP A 14 16.35 16.69 -5.71
C ASP A 14 14.86 16.30 -5.71
N PRO A 15 13.97 17.14 -5.15
CA PRO A 15 12.53 16.90 -5.15
C PRO A 15 11.84 17.36 -6.45
N GLY A 16 12.55 17.98 -7.40
CA GLY A 16 11.98 18.63 -8.58
C GLY A 16 11.14 17.70 -9.47
N LEU A 17 11.41 16.39 -9.41
CA LEU A 17 10.67 15.38 -10.16
C LEU A 17 9.38 14.91 -9.46
N LEU A 18 9.18 15.21 -8.18
CA LEU A 18 8.05 14.65 -7.41
C LEU A 18 6.71 15.17 -7.91
N ALA A 19 6.54 16.48 -8.09
CA ALA A 19 5.28 17.06 -8.56
C ALA A 19 4.80 16.50 -9.92
N PRO A 20 5.62 16.50 -11.00
CA PRO A 20 5.19 15.92 -12.27
C PRO A 20 4.99 14.39 -12.16
N ALA A 21 5.75 13.69 -11.32
CA ALA A 21 5.58 12.27 -11.12
C ALA A 21 4.28 11.92 -10.38
N ILE A 22 3.87 12.71 -9.38
CA ILE A 22 2.59 12.59 -8.67
C ILE A 22 1.44 12.86 -9.65
N SER A 23 1.54 13.91 -10.48
CA SER A 23 0.53 14.19 -11.51
C SER A 23 0.42 13.07 -12.54
N THR A 24 1.52 12.43 -12.90
CA THR A 24 1.47 11.23 -13.75
C THR A 24 0.82 10.07 -12.99
N GLN A 25 1.17 9.87 -11.71
CA GLN A 25 0.65 8.78 -10.91
C GLN A 25 -0.87 8.86 -10.71
N SER A 26 -1.42 10.08 -10.55
CA SER A 26 -2.86 10.29 -10.37
C SER A 26 -3.71 9.93 -11.60
N SER A 27 -3.08 9.75 -12.77
CA SER A 27 -3.76 9.29 -13.99
C SER A 27 -3.98 7.78 -14.04
N TYR A 28 -3.32 6.99 -13.18
CA TYR A 28 -3.49 5.54 -13.16
C TYR A 28 -4.77 5.15 -12.44
N ALA A 29 -5.54 4.23 -13.05
CA ALA A 29 -6.76 3.68 -12.46
C ALA A 29 -6.51 2.79 -11.23
N ALA A 30 -5.31 2.21 -11.11
CA ALA A 30 -4.92 1.37 -9.98
C ALA A 30 -3.41 1.48 -9.72
N THR A 31 -3.03 1.59 -8.44
CA THR A 31 -1.62 1.55 -8.01
C THR A 31 -1.42 0.36 -7.07
N LEU A 32 -0.47 -0.52 -7.42
CA LEU A 32 -0.10 -1.69 -6.61
C LEU A 32 1.34 -1.52 -6.11
N LEU A 33 1.53 -1.65 -4.79
CA LEU A 33 2.85 -1.73 -4.18
C LEU A 33 3.13 -3.17 -3.78
N THR A 34 4.25 -3.73 -4.21
CA THR A 34 4.69 -5.05 -3.77
C THR A 34 5.24 -4.95 -2.36
N ALA A 35 4.73 -5.76 -1.43
CA ALA A 35 5.29 -5.86 -0.10
C ALA A 35 6.73 -6.40 -0.12
N LEU A 36 7.47 -6.10 0.95
CA LEU A 36 8.88 -6.50 1.16
C LEU A 36 9.03 -7.87 1.84
N ASP A 37 8.02 -8.73 1.70
CA ASP A 37 7.94 -10.11 2.19
C ASP A 37 8.63 -11.14 1.28
N LEU A 38 9.28 -10.68 0.21
CA LEU A 38 10.23 -11.44 -0.58
C LEU A 38 11.66 -11.25 -0.05
N PRO A 39 12.47 -12.32 0.06
CA PRO A 39 13.87 -12.19 0.41
C PRO A 39 14.56 -11.30 -0.61
N TRP A 40 15.40 -10.39 -0.12
CA TRP A 40 16.28 -9.64 -1.00
C TRP A 40 17.38 -10.58 -1.49
N VAL A 41 17.62 -10.59 -2.79
CA VAL A 41 18.66 -11.41 -3.43
C VAL A 41 19.62 -10.46 -4.10
N ALA A 42 20.90 -10.54 -3.73
CA ALA A 42 21.96 -9.78 -4.37
C ALA A 42 22.00 -10.12 -5.86
N ASP A 43 22.12 -9.10 -6.71
CA ASP A 43 22.70 -9.26 -8.03
C ASP A 43 24.12 -8.70 -8.04
N THR A 44 24.80 -8.84 -9.16
CA THR A 44 26.22 -8.55 -9.24
C THR A 44 26.51 -7.11 -8.86
N HIS A 45 25.66 -6.11 -9.18
CA HIS A 45 25.91 -4.69 -8.84
C HIS A 45 24.71 -3.71 -8.87
N GLN A 46 23.51 -4.13 -9.29
CA GLN A 46 22.45 -3.19 -9.71
C GLN A 46 21.39 -2.91 -8.62
N ARG A 47 21.19 -3.83 -7.68
CA ARG A 47 20.18 -3.68 -6.62
C ARG A 47 20.78 -3.12 -5.35
N ASP A 48 20.19 -2.01 -4.89
CA ASP A 48 20.49 -1.48 -3.57
C ASP A 48 20.17 -2.52 -2.48
N GLY A 49 20.96 -2.49 -1.40
CA GLY A 49 20.84 -3.45 -0.30
C GLY A 49 19.46 -3.45 0.38
N PRO A 50 19.17 -4.47 1.20
CA PRO A 50 17.86 -4.63 1.84
C PRO A 50 17.43 -3.44 2.70
N GLY A 51 18.39 -2.72 3.31
CA GLY A 51 18.12 -1.50 4.09
C GLY A 51 17.67 -0.33 3.22
N VAL A 52 18.28 -0.13 2.05
CA VAL A 52 17.88 0.92 1.10
C VAL A 52 16.51 0.61 0.52
N ARG A 53 16.24 -0.66 0.18
CA ARG A 53 14.91 -1.12 -0.25
C ARG A 53 13.81 -0.71 0.73
N ALA A 54 14.04 -0.89 2.04
CA ALA A 54 13.09 -0.52 3.07
C ALA A 54 12.88 1.01 3.17
N GLN A 55 13.96 1.79 3.08
CA GLN A 55 13.88 3.25 3.08
C GLN A 55 13.10 3.80 1.88
N ILE A 56 13.36 3.26 0.69
CA ILE A 56 12.67 3.68 -0.54
C ILE A 56 11.17 3.30 -0.50
N ASP A 57 10.82 2.10 -0.03
CA ASP A 57 9.41 1.70 0.16
C ASP A 57 8.70 2.64 1.16
N ALA A 58 9.34 2.98 2.28
CA ALA A 58 8.79 3.91 3.25
C ALA A 58 8.57 5.30 2.65
N ARG A 59 9.55 5.83 1.91
CA ARG A 59 9.44 7.12 1.23
C ARG A 59 8.31 7.12 0.20
N LEU A 60 8.23 6.08 -0.62
CA LEU A 60 7.17 5.92 -1.62
C LEU A 60 5.78 5.96 -1.00
N ARG A 61 5.58 5.25 0.12
CA ARG A 61 4.31 5.25 0.87
C ARG A 61 3.98 6.64 1.41
N VAL A 62 4.96 7.32 2.02
CA VAL A 62 4.78 8.69 2.50
C VAL A 62 4.38 9.63 1.37
N THR A 63 5.03 9.53 0.20
CA THR A 63 4.69 10.34 -0.98
C THR A 63 3.27 10.06 -1.48
N LEU A 64 2.87 8.80 -1.61
CA LEU A 64 1.52 8.42 -2.05
C LEU A 64 0.44 8.87 -1.07
N ILE A 65 0.67 8.66 0.23
CA ILE A 65 -0.25 9.09 1.31
C ILE A 65 -0.36 10.62 1.34
N GLY A 66 0.76 11.33 1.30
CA GLY A 66 0.80 12.79 1.32
C GLY A 66 0.11 13.42 0.10
N ALA A 67 0.12 12.73 -1.05
CA ALA A 67 -0.58 13.13 -2.26
C ALA A 67 -2.03 12.62 -2.34
N ALA A 68 -2.54 11.94 -1.30
CA ALA A 68 -3.86 11.29 -1.27
C ALA A 68 -4.12 10.35 -2.45
N LEU A 69 -3.09 9.67 -2.95
CA LEU A 69 -3.20 8.71 -4.04
C LEU A 69 -3.54 7.31 -3.50
N PRO A 70 -4.62 6.67 -3.96
CA PRO A 70 -4.99 5.33 -3.50
C PRO A 70 -4.00 4.29 -4.04
N PHE A 71 -3.61 3.35 -3.18
CA PHE A 71 -2.80 2.20 -3.55
C PHE A 71 -3.17 0.98 -2.70
N SER A 72 -2.87 -0.21 -3.23
CA SER A 72 -2.99 -1.47 -2.49
C SER A 72 -1.62 -2.12 -2.33
N VAL A 73 -1.35 -2.68 -1.15
CA VAL A 73 -0.11 -3.40 -0.86
C VAL A 73 -0.33 -4.88 -1.09
N ILE A 74 0.47 -5.48 -1.96
CA ILE A 74 0.33 -6.87 -2.39
C ILE A 74 1.39 -7.73 -1.70
N HIS A 75 0.90 -8.62 -0.84
CA HIS A 75 1.67 -9.63 -0.13
C HIS A 75 1.58 -10.99 -0.84
N GLY A 76 2.38 -11.95 -0.38
CA GLY A 76 2.34 -13.35 -0.80
C GLY A 76 3.51 -13.77 -1.68
N GLN A 77 3.49 -15.00 -2.15
CA GLN A 77 4.56 -15.62 -2.96
C GLN A 77 3.91 -16.38 -4.13
N GLY A 78 4.55 -16.40 -5.29
CA GLY A 78 4.05 -17.11 -6.48
C GLY A 78 2.57 -16.80 -6.79
N GLU A 79 1.77 -17.86 -7.00
CA GLU A 79 0.34 -17.76 -7.31
C GLU A 79 -0.48 -17.01 -6.25
N ALA A 80 -0.11 -17.10 -4.96
CA ALA A 80 -0.82 -16.38 -3.91
C ALA A 80 -0.69 -14.86 -4.07
N ARG A 81 0.49 -14.37 -4.48
CA ARG A 81 0.71 -12.95 -4.78
C ARG A 81 -0.09 -12.50 -5.99
N LEU A 82 -0.15 -13.33 -7.03
CA LEU A 82 -0.93 -13.05 -8.23
C LEU A 82 -2.42 -12.96 -7.89
N ALA A 83 -2.95 -13.91 -7.13
CA ALA A 83 -4.34 -13.90 -6.68
C ALA A 83 -4.67 -12.63 -5.86
N ALA A 84 -3.77 -12.22 -4.95
CA ALA A 84 -3.91 -10.99 -4.17
C ALA A 84 -3.91 -9.73 -5.06
N ALA A 85 -3.01 -9.65 -6.05
CA ALA A 85 -2.96 -8.54 -7.00
C ALA A 85 -4.26 -8.44 -7.82
N LEU A 86 -4.74 -9.56 -8.36
CA LEU A 86 -5.98 -9.62 -9.14
C LEU A 86 -7.20 -9.23 -8.31
N ALA A 87 -7.25 -9.65 -7.04
CA ALA A 87 -8.32 -9.24 -6.13
C ALA A 87 -8.31 -7.73 -5.86
N ALA A 88 -7.12 -7.16 -5.61
CA ALA A 88 -6.97 -5.72 -5.38
C ALA A 88 -7.37 -4.90 -6.62
N VAL A 89 -6.95 -5.30 -7.83
CA VAL A 89 -7.33 -4.64 -9.08
C VAL A 89 -8.84 -4.69 -9.29
N ARG A 90 -9.48 -5.85 -9.10
CA ARG A 90 -10.94 -5.96 -9.19
C ARG A 90 -11.64 -5.00 -8.23
N SER A 91 -11.17 -4.92 -6.98
CA SER A 91 -11.75 -4.00 -5.98
C SER A 91 -11.56 -2.52 -6.33
N MET A 92 -10.45 -2.14 -6.97
CA MET A 92 -10.17 -0.75 -7.33
C MET A 92 -10.91 -0.31 -8.61
N LEU A 93 -11.02 -1.18 -9.60
CA LEU A 93 -11.69 -0.86 -10.87
C LEU A 93 -13.21 -1.04 -10.80
N HIS A 94 -13.66 -1.94 -9.94
CA HIS A 94 -15.06 -2.16 -9.63
C HIS A 94 -15.23 -2.01 -8.12
N PRO A 95 -15.16 -0.77 -7.60
CA PRO A 95 -15.62 -0.54 -6.24
C PRO A 95 -17.06 -1.03 -6.24
N ALA A 96 -17.35 -2.09 -5.47
CA ALA A 96 -18.71 -2.55 -5.32
C ALA A 96 -19.53 -1.31 -5.02
N ARG A 97 -20.51 -0.98 -5.89
CA ARG A 97 -21.57 -0.05 -5.49
C ARG A 97 -22.03 -0.61 -4.17
N ALA A 98 -21.88 0.17 -3.09
CA ALA A 98 -22.28 -0.28 -1.77
C ALA A 98 -23.71 -0.81 -1.91
N ASP A 99 -23.83 -2.14 -1.92
CA ASP A 99 -25.10 -2.78 -2.03
C ASP A 99 -25.78 -2.51 -0.70
N GLU A 100 -26.76 -1.59 -0.72
CA GLU A 100 -27.57 -1.25 0.46
C GLU A 100 -28.32 -2.47 1.01
N SER A 101 -28.32 -3.61 0.31
CA SER A 101 -28.96 -4.86 0.75
C SER A 101 -28.03 -5.93 1.32
N GLY A 102 -26.72 -5.67 1.42
CA GLY A 102 -25.79 -6.54 2.15
C GLY A 102 -26.02 -6.49 3.67
N PRO A 103 -25.82 -7.60 4.42
CA PRO A 103 -26.03 -7.60 5.86
C PRO A 103 -25.17 -6.52 6.52
N ARG A 104 -25.84 -5.60 7.22
CA ARG A 104 -25.22 -4.50 7.97
C ARG A 104 -24.37 -5.11 9.07
N TRP A 105 -23.11 -5.39 8.79
CA TRP A 105 -22.15 -5.78 9.80
C TRP A 105 -22.03 -4.60 10.79
N ARG A 106 -22.71 -4.73 11.93
CA ARG A 106 -22.51 -3.84 13.08
C ARG A 106 -21.27 -4.34 13.79
N TRP A 107 -20.19 -3.57 13.73
CA TRP A 107 -19.11 -3.74 14.70
C TRP A 107 -19.70 -3.55 16.09
N LYS A 108 -19.75 -4.62 16.88
CA LYS A 108 -19.92 -4.53 18.32
C LYS A 108 -18.53 -4.57 18.92
N CYS A 109 -17.95 -3.39 19.11
CA CYS A 109 -16.83 -3.25 20.03
C CYS A 109 -17.36 -3.60 21.43
N ALA A 110 -16.82 -4.64 22.06
CA ALA A 110 -17.29 -5.07 23.38
C ALA A 110 -16.91 -4.10 24.52
N THR A 111 -16.10 -3.06 24.22
CA THR A 111 -15.57 -2.14 25.24
C THR A 111 -15.36 -0.71 24.73
N CYS A 112 -16.25 -0.22 23.88
CA CYS A 112 -16.20 1.18 23.43
C CYS A 112 -17.28 2.00 24.13
N ASP A 113 -17.15 2.18 25.45
CA ASP A 113 -17.68 3.36 26.13
C ASP A 113 -16.66 4.49 25.94
N GLY A 114 -17.12 5.65 25.48
CA GLY A 114 -16.31 6.61 24.74
C GLY A 114 -15.12 7.21 25.50
N ASP A 115 -13.95 7.17 24.83
CA ASP A 115 -12.89 8.19 24.89
C ASP A 115 -11.99 8.04 23.63
N PRO A 116 -11.58 9.10 22.91
CA PRO A 116 -10.83 8.99 21.67
C PRO A 116 -9.33 8.94 22.00
N GLY A 117 -8.80 7.74 22.24
CA GLY A 117 -7.40 7.59 22.61
C GLY A 117 -6.86 6.17 22.47
N LEU A 118 -6.33 5.87 21.27
CA LEU A 118 -5.14 5.06 21.06
C LEU A 118 -5.12 3.55 21.45
N ARG A 119 -4.81 2.74 20.42
CA ARG A 119 -3.99 1.49 20.41
C ARG A 119 -4.62 0.10 20.64
N MET A 120 -4.36 -0.74 19.61
CA MET A 120 -4.07 -2.18 19.60
C MET A 120 -5.28 -3.14 19.51
N ALA A 121 -5.45 -3.74 18.33
CA ALA A 121 -6.35 -4.87 18.10
C ALA A 121 -5.56 -6.18 18.16
N GLN A 122 -5.96 -7.10 19.04
CA GLN A 122 -5.60 -8.51 18.97
C GLN A 122 -6.84 -9.37 19.16
N GLY A 123 -6.99 -10.39 18.31
CA GLY A 123 -7.87 -11.55 18.55
C GLY A 123 -9.12 -11.61 17.67
N LEU A 124 -9.11 -12.53 16.70
CA LEU A 124 -10.27 -12.95 15.91
C LEU A 124 -10.80 -14.26 16.51
N VAL A 125 -12.09 -14.35 16.86
CA VAL A 125 -12.79 -15.65 17.02
C VAL A 125 -14.16 -15.54 16.36
N ALA A 126 -14.43 -16.46 15.43
CA ALA A 126 -15.74 -16.64 14.79
C ALA A 126 -16.68 -17.38 15.76
N ALA A 127 -17.93 -16.92 15.88
CA ALA A 127 -18.98 -17.69 16.52
C ALA A 127 -19.94 -18.23 15.46
N ALA A 128 -20.31 -19.50 15.66
CA ALA A 128 -21.06 -20.41 14.79
C ALA A 128 -22.46 -19.93 14.38
#